data_AF-A0A965GUY2-F1
#
_entry.id   AF-A0A965GUY2-F1
#
_cell.length_a   1.000
_cell.length_b   1.000
_cell.length_c   1.000
_cell.angle_alpha   90.00
_cell.angle_beta   90.00
_cell.angle_gamma   90.00
#
_symmetry.space_group_name_H-M   'P 1'
#
loop_
_entity.id
_entity.type
_entity.pdbx_description
1 polymer ?
#
loop_
_entity_poly.entity_id
_entity_poly.type
_entity_poly.pdbx_seq_one_letter_code
_entity_poly.pdbx_strand_id
1 'polypeptide(L)' 'MRGQLQESSSNLDSSTKGDLMASYDYKCQLCLETKTIVISITEQPETPKCSTCQTDMARTFGMQTIIFKGNGWGKDA' A
#
# COMPACT_ATOMS: atom_id res chain seq x y z
N MET A 1 28.54 22.10 29.27
CA MET A 1 27.82 20.89 28.80
C MET A 1 26.77 21.34 27.79
N ARG A 2 27.11 21.36 26.49
CA ARG A 2 26.16 21.70 25.41
C ARG A 2 25.87 20.41 24.68
N GLY A 3 24.66 19.88 24.86
CA GLY A 3 24.17 18.71 24.13
C GLY A 3 23.87 19.11 22.70
N GLN A 4 24.57 18.51 21.75
CA GLN A 4 24.21 18.57 20.34
C GLN A 4 23.15 17.51 20.09
N LEU A 5 21.91 17.96 19.86
CA LEU A 5 20.88 17.15 19.21
C LEU A 5 21.29 17.03 17.75
N GLN A 6 21.66 15.84 17.30
CA GLN A 6 21.81 15.55 15.88
C GLN A 6 20.40 15.34 15.32
N GLU A 7 19.91 16.34 14.60
CA GLU A 7 18.77 16.21 13.70
C GLU A 7 19.15 15.18 12.64
N SER A 8 18.59 13.98 12.76
CA SER A 8 18.71 12.93 11.76
C SER A 8 17.88 13.33 10.54
N SER A 9 18.47 14.17 9.70
CA SER A 9 17.98 14.48 8.36
C SER A 9 17.79 13.16 7.60
N SER A 10 16.55 12.72 7.47
CA SER A 10 16.16 11.70 6.51
C SER A 10 16.46 12.26 5.11
N ASN A 11 17.53 11.77 4.50
CA ASN A 11 17.88 12.05 3.11
C ASN A 11 16.73 11.55 2.21
N LEU A 12 15.81 12.44 1.86
CA LEU A 12 14.93 12.28 0.70
C LEU A 12 15.74 12.64 -0.55
N ASP A 13 16.58 11.71 -1.01
CA ASP A 13 16.93 11.67 -2.43
C ASP A 13 16.02 10.63 -3.09
N SER A 14 14.96 11.12 -3.70
CA SER A 14 14.16 10.33 -4.64
C SER A 14 13.87 11.26 -5.81
N SER A 15 14.89 11.31 -6.67
CA SER A 15 14.89 11.85 -8.01
C SER A 15 13.51 11.90 -8.66
N THR A 16 13.14 13.10 -9.10
CA THR A 16 11.90 13.50 -9.78
C THR A 16 11.57 12.64 -11.01
N LYS A 17 10.91 11.50 -10.78
CA LYS A 17 10.08 10.80 -11.75
C LYS A 17 8.70 10.68 -11.11
N GLY A 18 7.63 11.03 -11.82
CA GLY A 18 6.27 10.97 -11.29
C GLY A 18 5.84 9.53 -11.06
N ASP A 19 6.38 8.88 -10.04
CA ASP A 19 6.06 7.52 -9.65
C ASP A 19 4.76 7.59 -8.85
N LEU A 20 3.70 7.05 -9.45
CA LEU A 20 2.40 6.92 -8.82
C LEU A 20 2.57 5.99 -7.61
N MET A 21 2.55 6.58 -6.42
CA MET A 21 2.59 5.84 -5.15
C MET A 21 1.25 5.17 -4.89
N ALA A 22 1.27 3.87 -4.64
CA ALA A 22 0.10 3.10 -4.26
C ALA A 22 0.29 2.43 -2.90
N SER A 23 -0.80 2.41 -2.12
CA SER A 23 -0.87 1.71 -0.84
C SER A 23 -1.40 0.30 -1.04
N TYR A 24 -0.70 -0.69 -0.48
CA TYR A 24 -1.05 -2.09 -0.53
C TYR A 24 -1.23 -2.60 0.90
N ASP A 25 -2.43 -3.10 1.21
CA ASP A 25 -2.72 -3.67 2.52
C ASP A 25 -2.47 -5.18 2.52
N TYR A 26 -1.81 -5.67 3.56
CA TYR A 26 -1.52 -7.08 3.80
C TYR A 26 -2.10 -7.49 5.14
N LYS A 27 -2.62 -8.71 5.23
CA LYS A 27 -3.19 -9.29 6.45
C LYS A 27 -2.60 -10.67 6.70
N CYS A 28 -2.14 -10.89 7.93
CA CYS A 28 -1.73 -12.21 8.39
C CYS A 28 -2.98 -13.08 8.61
N GLN A 29 -2.97 -14.30 8.07
CA GLN A 29 -4.10 -15.24 8.22
C GLN A 29 -4.15 -15.91 9.60
N LEU A 30 -3.08 -15.82 10.39
CA LEU A 30 -2.96 -16.47 11.70
C LEU A 30 -3.29 -15.50 12.86
N CYS A 31 -2.61 -14.35 12.92
CA CYS A 31 -2.80 -13.37 13.99
C CYS A 31 -3.71 -12.19 13.62
N LEU A 32 -4.15 -12.11 12.36
CA LEU A 32 -4.99 -11.01 11.81
C LEU A 32 -4.32 -9.64 11.80
N GLU A 33 -3.02 -9.54 12.11
CA GLU A 33 -2.22 -8.32 12.01
C GLU A 33 -2.26 -7.78 10.57
N THR A 34 -2.38 -6.46 10.44
CA THR A 34 -2.44 -5.77 9.15
C THR A 34 -1.24 -4.87 8.96
N LYS A 35 -0.75 -4.79 7.73
CA LYS A 35 0.40 -3.96 7.35
C LYS A 35 0.14 -3.29 6.02
N THR A 36 0.31 -1.98 5.98
CA THR A 36 0.21 -1.19 4.76
C THR A 36 1.61 -0.84 4.27
N ILE A 37 1.89 -1.13 3.00
CA ILE A 37 3.12 -0.70 2.32
C ILE A 37 2.77 0.34 1.27
N VAL A 38 3.61 1.36 1.13
CA VAL A 38 3.48 2.38 0.08
C VAL A 38 4.65 2.20 -0.86
N ILE A 39 4.38 1.79 -2.10
CA ILE A 39 5.39 1.58 -3.12
C ILE A 39 4.93 2.18 -4.44
N SER A 40 5.86 2.37 -5.37
CA SER A 40 5.48 2.75 -6.74
C SER A 40 4.66 1.63 -7.39
N ILE A 41 3.64 1.99 -8.17
CA ILE A 41 2.89 1.02 -9.00
C ILE A 41 3.78 0.35 -10.06
N THR A 42 4.93 0.95 -10.40
CA THR A 42 5.87 0.41 -11.40
C THR A 42 6.82 -0.62 -10.79
N GLU A 43 6.89 -0.67 -9.47
CA GLU A 43 7.73 -1.61 -8.73
C GLU A 43 6.92 -2.85 -8.34
N GLN A 44 7.61 -3.99 -8.28
CA GLN A 44 6.97 -5.24 -7.86
C GLN A 44 6.95 -5.32 -6.33
N PRO A 45 5.77 -5.36 -5.68
CA PRO A 45 5.69 -5.45 -4.23
C PRO A 45 6.19 -6.80 -3.74
N GLU A 46 7.17 -6.78 -2.84
CA GLU A 46 7.56 -7.96 -2.07
C GLU A 46 6.50 -8.30 -1.02
N THR A 47 6.28 -9.60 -0.80
CA THR A 47 5.33 -10.07 0.22
C THR A 47 5.92 -9.87 1.61
N PRO A 48 5.32 -9.05 2.48
CA PRO A 48 5.84 -8.83 3.82
C PRO A 48 5.61 -10.07 4.70
N LYS A 49 6.55 -10.32 5.61
CA LYS A 49 6.41 -11.30 6.68
C LYS A 49 5.74 -10.68 7.89
N CYS A 50 4.91 -11.48 8.56
CA CYS A 50 4.30 -11.12 9.83
C CYS A 50 5.36 -11.04 10.94
N SER A 51 5.36 -9.96 11.73
CA SER A 51 6.24 -9.74 12.90
C SER A 51 6.11 -10.84 13.94
N THR A 52 4.88 -11.34 14.12
CA THR A 52 4.54 -12.29 15.17
C THR A 52 4.68 -13.74 14.71
N CYS A 53 4.12 -14.06 13.54
CA CYS A 53 4.05 -15.44 13.04
C CYS A 53 5.21 -15.83 12.14
N GLN A 54 5.99 -14.86 11.64
CA GLN A 54 7.06 -15.05 10.66
C GLN A 54 6.61 -15.72 9.34
N THR A 55 5.30 -15.79 9.11
CA THR A 55 4.69 -16.31 7.88
C THR A 55 4.46 -15.18 6.88
N ASP A 56 4.39 -15.54 5.60
CA ASP A 56 4.05 -14.60 4.53
C ASP A 56 2.60 -14.10 4.71
N MET A 57 2.42 -12.79 4.58
CA MET A 57 1.10 -12.15 4.71
C MET A 57 0.37 -12.15 3.36
N ALA A 58 -0.97 -12.26 3.39
CA ALA A 58 -1.78 -12.22 2.18
C ALA A 58 -2.20 -10.77 1.87
N ARG A 59 -2.14 -10.36 0.60
CA ARG A 59 -2.66 -9.05 0.18
C ARG A 59 -4.18 -9.01 0.38
N THR A 60 -4.65 -7.98 1.06
CA THR A 60 -6.07 -7.70 1.26
C THR A 60 -6.56 -6.78 0.16
N PHE A 61 -7.56 -7.21 -0.59
CA PHE A 61 -8.25 -6.37 -1.56
C PHE A 61 -9.55 -5.88 -0.91
N GLY A 62 -9.67 -4.57 -0.71
CA GLY A 62 -10.93 -3.98 -0.28
C GLY A 62 -12.01 -4.21 -1.34
N MET A 63 -13.22 -4.59 -0.92
CA MET A 63 -14.37 -4.59 -1.81
C MET A 63 -14.80 -3.15 -2.07
N GLN A 64 -14.44 -2.63 -3.23
CA GLN A 64 -14.90 -1.32 -3.68
C GLN A 64 -16.32 -1.49 -4.25
N THR A 65 -17.31 -0.79 -3.71
CA THR A 65 -18.66 -0.78 -4.31
C THR A 65 -18.62 0.00 -5.62
N ILE A 66 -18.81 -0.68 -6.75
CA ILE A 66 -18.92 -0.05 -8.07
C ILE A 66 -20.39 0.25 -8.33
N ILE A 67 -20.74 1.53 -8.53
CA ILE A 67 -22.10 1.95 -8.88
C ILE A 67 -22.13 2.40 -10.33
N PHE A 68 -22.78 1.62 -11.20
CA PHE A 68 -23.01 2.01 -12.59
C PHE A 68 -24.28 2.86 -12.70
N LYS A 69 -24.12 4.18 -12.87
CA LYS A 69 -25.24 5.08 -13.17
C LYS A 69 -25.34 5.26 -14.69
N GLY A 70 -25.99 4.31 -15.36
CA GLY A 70 -26.27 4.38 -16.79
C GLY A 70 -27.75 4.59 -17.05
N ASN A 71 -28.11 5.50 -17.97
CA ASN A 71 -29.49 5.68 -18.43
C ASN A 71 -29.88 4.67 -19.55
N GLY A 72 -29.08 3.63 -19.77
CA GLY A 72 -29.27 2.60 -20.81
C GLY A 72 -28.99 3.11 -22.24
N TRP A 73 -28.42 2.25 -23.08
CA TRP A 73 -28.25 2.51 -24.53
C TRP A 73 -28.91 1.42 -25.41
N GLY A 74 -29.54 0.42 -24.79
CA GLY A 74 -30.16 -0.73 -25.48
C GLY A 74 -31.67 -0.87 -25.19
N LYS A 75 -32.40 0.25 -25.16
CA LYS A 75 -33.84 0.24 -24.86
C LYS A 75 -34.73 -0.22 -26.04
N ASP A 76 -34.19 -0.32 -27.25
CA ASP A 76 -34.94 -0.60 -28.48
C ASP A 76 -34.26 -1.71 -29.35
N ALA A 77 -33.95 -2.87 -28.76
CA ALA A 77 -33.52 -4.07 -29.51
C ALA A 77 -34.69 -5.05 -29.70
#